data_AF-G0A0X9-F1
#
_entry.id   AF-G0A0X9-F1
#
_cell.length_a   1.000
_cell.length_b   1.000
_cell.length_c   1.000
_cell.angle_alpha   90.00
_cell.angle_beta   90.00
_cell.angle_gamma   90.00
#
_symmetry.space_group_name_H-M   'P 1'
#
loop_
_entity.id
_entity.type
_entity.pdbx_description
1 polymer ?
#
loop_
_entity_poly.entity_id
_entity_poly.type
_entity_poly.pdbx_seq_one_letter_code
_entity_poly.pdbx_strand_id
1 'polypeptide(L)'
;MLKHIHLLFVALVTFGFLGRVALAQYRPEMLQQKWIKLSPHILAGLLLLTGIGLVFQGNWLANSYGWIVAKLILMFVFIGLGLMTMREQGQKRWIAFGAALFCLFYIVKVAFTKQAFFFL
;
A
#
# COMPACT_ATOMS: atom_id res chain seq x y z
N MET A 1 16.93 11.58 5.02
CA MET A 1 15.91 12.39 4.31
C MET A 1 14.97 11.53 3.46
N LEU A 2 15.46 10.75 2.48
CA LEU A 2 14.62 9.88 1.63
C LEU A 2 13.69 8.93 2.41
N LYS A 3 14.15 8.36 3.53
CA LYS A 3 13.33 7.50 4.39
C LYS A 3 12.09 8.21 4.93
N HIS A 4 12.22 9.47 5.36
CA HIS A 4 11.08 10.24 5.87
C HIS A 4 10.09 10.57 4.76
N ILE A 5 10.59 10.92 3.57
CA ILE A 5 9.75 11.18 2.39
C ILE A 5 8.99 9.91 2.00
N HIS A 6 9.66 8.76 1.97
CA HIS A 6 9.01 7.48 1.68
C HIS A 6 7.92 7.16 2.70
N LEU A 7 8.20 7.33 4.01
CA LEU A 7 7.20 7.12 5.06
C LEU A 7 6.01 8.08 4.96
N LEU A 8 6.25 9.33 4.53
CA LEU A 8 5.18 10.28 4.25
C LEU A 8 4.31 9.80 3.08
N PHE A 9 4.89 9.28 2.00
CA PHE A 9 4.10 8.69 0.91
C PHE A 9 3.33 7.44 1.34
N VAL A 10 3.91 6.58 2.19
CA VAL A 10 3.18 5.44 2.78
C VAL A 10 1.96 5.94 3.55
N ALA A 11 2.12 6.98 4.38
CA ALA A 11 1.01 7.57 5.11
C ALA A 11 -0.05 8.14 4.17
N LEU A 12 0.34 8.92 3.15
CA LEU A 12 -0.59 9.49 2.17
C LEU A 12 -1.38 8.42 1.39
N VAL A 13 -0.72 7.34 0.96
CA VAL A 13 -1.40 6.22 0.30
C VAL A 13 -2.40 5.55 1.25
N THR A 14 -2.00 5.35 2.51
CA THR A 14 -2.85 4.73 3.54
C THR A 14 -4.09 5.59 3.81
N PHE A 15 -3.91 6.88 4.12
CA PHE A 15 -5.02 7.79 4.36
C PHE A 15 -5.89 7.99 3.12
N GLY A 16 -5.29 8.07 1.92
CA GLY A 16 -6.01 8.13 0.66
C GLY A 16 -6.87 6.89 0.42
N PHE A 17 -6.36 5.70 0.75
CA PHE A 17 -7.14 4.46 0.69
C PHE A 17 -8.33 4.50 1.66
N LEU A 18 -8.10 4.84 2.93
CA LEU A 18 -9.15 4.97 3.94
C LEU A 18 -10.24 5.98 3.52
N GLY A 19 -9.82 7.15 3.04
CA GLY A 19 -10.73 8.18 2.54
C GLY A 19 -11.58 7.69 1.36
N ARG A 20 -10.99 6.93 0.43
CA ARG A 20 -11.73 6.33 -0.69
C ARG A 20 -12.73 5.28 -0.22
N VAL A 21 -12.38 4.47 0.79
CA VAL A 21 -13.34 3.50 1.37
C VAL A 21 -14.49 4.25 2.02
N ALA A 22 -14.22 5.30 2.80
CA ALA A 22 -15.28 6.13 3.38
C ALA A 22 -16.17 6.75 2.29
N LEU A 23 -15.58 7.35 1.26
CA LEU A 23 -16.32 7.90 0.12
C LEU A 23 -17.16 6.84 -0.60
N ALA A 24 -16.63 5.62 -0.78
CA ALA A 24 -17.39 4.52 -1.36
C ALA A 24 -18.66 4.17 -0.57
N GLN A 25 -18.71 4.44 0.74
CA GLN A 25 -19.90 4.21 1.56
C GLN A 25 -20.87 5.39 1.53
N TYR A 26 -20.35 6.59 1.79
CA TYR A 26 -21.18 7.74 2.13
C TYR A 26 -21.50 8.61 0.90
N ARG A 27 -20.59 8.67 -0.08
CA ARG A 27 -20.65 9.58 -1.24
C ARG A 27 -19.99 8.94 -2.47
N PRO A 28 -20.52 7.82 -3.00
CA PRO A 28 -19.88 7.09 -4.09
C PRO A 28 -19.71 7.94 -5.36
N GLU A 29 -20.56 8.94 -5.57
CA GLU A 29 -20.46 9.91 -6.68
C GLU A 29 -19.12 10.68 -6.69
N MET A 30 -18.58 11.00 -5.51
CA MET A 30 -17.31 11.73 -5.39
C MET A 30 -16.12 10.89 -5.88
N LEU A 31 -16.20 9.56 -5.85
CA LEU A 31 -15.16 8.70 -6.41
C LEU A 31 -15.01 8.87 -7.93
N GLN A 32 -16.00 9.48 -8.60
CA GLN A 32 -15.90 9.76 -10.04
C GLN A 32 -15.05 10.98 -10.36
N GLN A 33 -14.76 11.84 -9.38
CA GLN A 33 -13.96 13.04 -9.59
C GLN A 33 -12.54 12.68 -10.05
N LYS A 34 -12.06 13.41 -11.07
CA LYS A 34 -10.77 13.16 -11.72
C LYS A 34 -9.61 13.13 -10.73
N TRP A 35 -9.62 14.02 -9.74
CA TRP A 35 -8.60 14.11 -8.70
C TRP A 35 -8.53 12.88 -7.78
N ILE A 36 -9.68 12.31 -7.41
CA ILE A 36 -9.77 11.13 -6.52
C ILE A 36 -9.40 9.84 -7.27
N LYS A 37 -9.68 9.80 -8.58
CA LYS A 37 -9.25 8.69 -9.45
C LYS A 37 -7.74 8.71 -9.72
N LEU A 38 -7.17 9.88 -9.95
CA LEU A 38 -5.76 10.03 -10.35
C LEU A 38 -4.79 9.99 -9.16
N SER A 39 -5.18 10.54 -7.99
CA SER A 39 -4.33 10.59 -6.80
C SER A 39 -3.68 9.25 -6.41
N PRO A 40 -4.36 8.08 -6.41
CA PRO A 40 -3.72 6.82 -6.06
C PRO A 40 -2.61 6.42 -7.03
N HIS A 41 -2.69 6.78 -8.32
CA HIS A 41 -1.69 6.37 -9.32
C HIS A 41 -0.41 7.20 -9.18
N ILE A 42 -0.56 8.52 -9.00
CA ILE A 42 0.57 9.42 -8.76
C ILE A 42 1.30 9.03 -7.47
N LEU A 43 0.55 8.84 -6.38
CA LEU A 43 1.12 8.42 -5.10
C LEU A 43 1.78 7.05 -5.19
N ALA A 44 1.20 6.09 -5.92
CA ALA A 44 1.82 4.79 -6.13
C ALA A 44 3.15 4.89 -6.89
N GLY A 45 3.21 5.71 -7.95
CA GLY A 45 4.45 5.96 -8.68
C GLY A 45 5.54 6.59 -7.81
N LEU A 46 5.19 7.62 -7.04
CA LEU A 46 6.13 8.28 -6.11
C LEU A 46 6.58 7.33 -4.98
N LEU A 47 5.68 6.52 -4.45
CA LEU A 47 6.00 5.53 -3.43
C LEU A 47 6.98 4.48 -3.96
N LEU A 48 6.76 3.99 -5.19
CA LEU A 48 7.67 3.05 -5.85
C LEU A 48 9.04 3.68 -6.12
N LEU A 49 9.08 4.88 -6.70
CA LEU A 49 10.33 5.59 -6.99
C LEU A 49 11.15 5.83 -5.71
N THR A 50 10.51 6.30 -4.64
CA THR A 50 11.19 6.50 -3.36
C THR A 50 11.63 5.18 -2.71
N GLY A 51 10.83 4.12 -2.86
CA GLY A 51 11.19 2.78 -2.39
C GLY A 51 12.42 2.22 -3.11
N ILE A 52 12.47 2.35 -4.43
CA ILE A 52 13.63 1.97 -5.26
C ILE A 52 14.86 2.79 -4.85
N GLY A 53 14.72 4.11 -4.67
CA GLY A 53 15.81 4.96 -4.20
C GLY A 53 16.39 4.51 -2.84
N LEU A 54 15.53 4.08 -1.92
CA LEU A 54 15.97 3.53 -0.63
C LEU A 54 16.71 2.19 -0.77
N VAL A 55 16.31 1.33 -1.71
CA VAL A 55 16.99 0.06 -1.97
C VAL A 55 18.42 0.30 -2.43
N PHE A 56 18.63 1.23 -3.37
CA PHE A 56 19.97 1.60 -3.84
C PHE A 56 20.79 2.30 -2.76
N GLN A 57 20.20 3.27 -2.05
CA GLN A 57 20.89 3.98 -0.97
C GLN A 57 21.31 3.06 0.17
N GLY A 58 20.50 2.03 0.48
CA GLY A 58 20.77 1.07 1.53
C GLY A 58 21.68 -0.10 1.11
N ASN A 59 22.07 -0.18 -0.17
CA ASN A 59 22.78 -1.31 -0.77
C ASN A 59 22.13 -2.68 -0.44
N TRP A 60 20.79 -2.72 -0.39
CA TRP A 60 20.07 -3.92 0.06
C TRP A 60 20.03 -5.04 -0.98
N LEU A 61 20.42 -4.76 -2.22
CA LEU A 61 20.57 -5.75 -3.30
C LEU A 61 21.80 -6.65 -3.10
N ALA A 62 22.83 -6.18 -2.39
CA ALA A 62 24.02 -6.98 -2.12
C ALA A 62 23.83 -8.00 -0.97
N ASN A 63 22.73 -7.90 -0.23
CA ASN A 63 22.37 -8.77 0.89
C ASN A 63 21.08 -9.56 0.58
N SER A 64 20.51 -10.24 1.57
CA SER A 64 19.20 -10.90 1.43
C SER A 64 18.11 -9.89 1.04
N TYR A 65 17.69 -9.94 -0.22
CA TYR A 65 16.67 -9.08 -0.82
C TYR A 65 15.27 -9.71 -0.77
N GLY A 66 15.12 -10.90 -0.15
CA GLY A 66 13.85 -11.62 -0.07
C GLY A 66 12.72 -10.79 0.54
N TRP A 67 13.03 -9.93 1.52
CA TRP A 67 12.04 -9.06 2.15
C TRP A 67 11.54 -7.95 1.20
N ILE A 68 12.36 -7.53 0.22
CA ILE A 68 11.98 -6.57 -0.82
C ILE A 68 10.98 -7.24 -1.77
N VAL A 69 11.26 -8.48 -2.19
CA VAL A 69 10.35 -9.27 -3.04
C VAL A 69 9.03 -9.50 -2.31
N ALA A 70 9.08 -9.88 -1.03
CA ALA A 70 7.89 -10.04 -0.20
C ALA A 70 7.05 -8.75 -0.14
N LYS A 71 7.67 -7.58 0.04
CA LYS A 71 6.96 -6.29 -0.01
C LYS A 71 6.28 -6.05 -1.35
N LEU A 72 6.92 -6.37 -2.47
CA LEU A 72 6.32 -6.18 -3.79
C LEU A 72 5.12 -7.11 -3.98
N ILE A 73 5.23 -8.39 -3.59
CA ILE A 73 4.11 -9.34 -3.66
C ILE A 73 2.95 -8.86 -2.80
N LEU A 74 3.22 -8.48 -1.54
CA LEU A 74 2.19 -7.96 -0.64
C LEU A 74 1.55 -6.68 -1.15
N MET A 75 2.32 -5.81 -1.82
CA MET A 75 1.78 -4.62 -2.45
C MET A 75 0.76 -4.97 -3.54
N PHE A 76 1.03 -5.97 -4.39
CA PHE A 76 0.04 -6.45 -5.37
C PHE A 76 -1.21 -7.02 -4.69
N VAL A 77 -1.03 -7.82 -3.62
CA VAL A 77 -2.15 -8.35 -2.83
C VAL A 77 -2.98 -7.22 -2.23
N PHE A 78 -2.34 -6.20 -1.65
CA PHE A 78 -3.00 -5.02 -1.11
C PHE A 78 -3.80 -4.27 -2.18
N ILE A 79 -3.25 -4.08 -3.39
CA ILE A 79 -3.96 -3.45 -4.51
C ILE A 79 -5.20 -4.28 -4.89
N GLY A 80 -5.06 -5.61 -4.99
CA GLY A 80 -6.18 -6.51 -5.30
C GLY A 80 -7.30 -6.44 -4.25
N LEU A 81 -6.95 -6.50 -2.96
CA LEU A 81 -7.90 -6.36 -1.85
C LEU A 81 -8.53 -4.97 -1.82
N GLY A 82 -7.76 -3.93 -2.12
CA GLY A 82 -8.25 -2.56 -2.23
C GLY A 82 -9.26 -2.41 -3.37
N LEU A 83 -9.01 -3.02 -4.53
CA LEU A 83 -9.97 -3.06 -5.64
C LEU A 83 -11.25 -3.81 -5.25
N MET A 84 -11.13 -4.97 -4.59
CA MET A 84 -12.28 -5.72 -4.10
C MET A 84 -13.10 -4.91 -3.10
N THR A 85 -12.44 -4.18 -2.19
CA THR A 85 -13.09 -3.27 -1.24
C THR A 85 -13.92 -2.20 -1.95
N MET A 86 -13.45 -1.68 -3.09
CA MET A 86 -14.17 -0.63 -3.83
C MET A 86 -15.27 -1.17 -4.73
N ARG A 87 -15.19 -2.45 -5.15
CA ARG A 87 -16.16 -3.07 -6.07
C ARG A 87 -17.32 -3.76 -5.34
N GLU A 88 -17.04 -4.35 -4.18
CA GLU A 88 -18.03 -5.07 -3.39
C GLU A 88 -18.88 -4.11 -2.53
N GLN A 89 -20.04 -4.59 -2.08
CA GLN A 89 -20.93 -3.88 -1.16
C GLN A 89 -21.25 -4.75 0.07
N GLY A 90 -21.79 -4.11 1.12
CA GLY A 90 -22.20 -4.82 2.35
C GLY A 90 -21.03 -5.49 3.08
N GLN A 91 -21.27 -6.71 3.59
CA GLN A 91 -20.30 -7.42 4.44
C GLN A 91 -19.00 -7.78 3.71
N LYS A 92 -19.08 -8.19 2.44
CA LYS A 92 -17.90 -8.59 1.65
C LYS A 92 -16.87 -7.46 1.51
N ARG A 93 -17.35 -6.24 1.37
CA ARG A 93 -16.51 -5.04 1.33
C ARG A 93 -15.73 -4.85 2.63
N TRP A 94 -16.38 -4.98 3.78
CA TRP A 94 -15.73 -4.80 5.07
C TRP A 94 -14.73 -5.92 5.39
N ILE A 95 -15.01 -7.14 4.92
CA ILE A 95 -14.05 -8.25 4.97
C ILE A 95 -12.82 -7.94 4.11
N ALA A 96 -13.02 -7.52 2.85
CA ALA A 96 -11.91 -7.14 1.96
C ALA A 96 -11.11 -5.96 2.51
N PHE A 97 -11.79 -4.99 3.13
CA PHE A 97 -11.17 -3.84 3.79
C PHE A 97 -10.31 -4.28 4.98
N GLY A 98 -10.84 -5.14 5.86
CA GLY A 98 -10.09 -5.69 6.99
C GLY A 98 -8.87 -6.49 6.53
N ALA A 99 -9.02 -7.30 5.47
CA ALA A 99 -7.91 -8.02 4.86
C ALA A 99 -6.86 -7.07 4.26
N ALA A 100 -7.28 -5.99 3.59
CA ALA A 100 -6.37 -4.98 3.06
C ALA A 100 -5.57 -4.29 4.17
N LEU A 101 -6.23 -3.95 5.29
CA LEU A 101 -5.56 -3.39 6.47
C LEU A 101 -4.55 -4.36 7.09
N PHE A 102 -4.92 -5.63 7.21
CA PHE A 102 -4.01 -6.66 7.70
C PHE A 102 -2.78 -6.81 6.78
N CYS A 103 -3.00 -6.80 5.46
CA CYS A 103 -1.92 -6.84 4.48
C CYS A 103 -0.98 -5.63 4.62
N LEU A 104 -1.53 -4.43 4.79
CA LEU A 104 -0.77 -3.20 5.01
C LEU A 104 0.06 -3.29 6.31
N PHE A 105 -0.54 -3.76 7.40
CA PHE A 105 0.18 -4.00 8.65
C PHE A 105 1.35 -4.98 8.46
N TYR A 106 1.14 -6.05 7.70
CA TYR A 106 2.18 -7.02 7.41
C TYR A 106 3.31 -6.43 6.54
N ILE A 107 3.00 -5.60 5.55
CA ILE A 107 4.01 -4.84 4.77
C ILE A 107 4.89 -3.98 5.69
N VAL A 108 4.27 -3.28 6.64
CA VAL A 108 4.98 -2.46 7.63
C VAL A 108 5.86 -3.34 8.52
N LYS A 109 5.35 -4.47 9.02
CA LYS A 109 6.14 -5.42 9.81
C LYS A 109 7.37 -5.90 9.06
N VAL A 110 7.21 -6.37 7.81
CA VAL A 110 8.32 -6.80 6.93
C VAL A 110 9.32 -5.65 6.70
N ALA A 111 8.84 -4.40 6.66
CA ALA A 111 9.72 -3.23 6.55
C ALA A 111 10.65 -3.02 7.75
N PHE A 112 10.16 -3.30 8.95
CA PHE A 112 10.94 -3.13 10.18
C PHE A 112 11.84 -4.34 10.46
N THR A 113 11.31 -5.55 10.29
CA THR A 113 12.09 -6.77 10.56
C THR A 113 13.11 -7.08 9.46
N LYS A 114 12.88 -6.58 8.24
CA LYS A 114 13.63 -6.95 7.03
C LYS A 114 13.70 -8.47 6.81
N GLN A 115 12.70 -9.20 7.33
CA GLN A 115 12.54 -10.64 7.17
C GLN A 115 11.35 -10.90 6.24
N ALA A 116 11.58 -11.71 5.21
CA ALA A 116 10.60 -12.00 4.15
C ALA A 116 9.46 -12.89 4.64
N PHE A 117 9.81 -13.91 5.43
CA PHE A 117 8.91 -14.90 6.00
C PHE A 117 9.05 -14.90 7.52
N PHE A 118 7.97 -15.27 8.21
CA PHE A 118 7.99 -15.48 9.66
C PHE A 118 8.93 -16.65 10.08
N PHE A 119 9.43 -17.45 9.13
CA PHE A 119 10.11 -18.73 9.37
C PHE A 119 11.38 -18.99 8.52
N LEU A 120 12.01 -17.99 7.91
CA LEU A 120 13.30 -18.16 7.21
C LEU A 120 14.28 -17.04 7.56
#